data_AF-A0A7H9BGH9-F1
#
_entry.id   AF-A0A7H9BGH9-F1
#
_cell.length_a   1.000
_cell.length_b   1.000
_cell.length_c   1.000
_cell.angle_alpha   90.00
_cell.angle_beta   90.00
_cell.angle_gamma   90.00
#
_symmetry.space_group_name_H-M   'P 1'
#
loop_
_entity.id
_entity.type
_entity.pdbx_description
1 polymer ?
#
loop_
_entity_poly.entity_id
_entity_poly.type
_entity_poly.pdbx_seq_one_letter_code
_entity_poly.pdbx_strand_id
1 'polypeptide(L)'
;MWVVLLWPLLALLDFGFTVLAMLLAPLIALFVHSDGYLPRCLWWFQTPDSRMDGCDGDANFCATHKAGWWTYVLWQWRNPAAGFSEWLGIGFDPLTLKLIKHDWVGGYLLLARDGTGLRAFEISHSPWNLRIGWKLGNLYRDPRERIPIVHRCNPFSGRNLALQQIKKQ
;
A
#
# COMPACT_ATOMS: atom_id res chain seq x y z
N MET A 1 -22.93 8.87 -1.47
CA MET A 1 -23.45 7.50 -1.68
C MET A 1 -22.72 6.73 -2.79
N TRP A 2 -22.57 7.27 -4.01
CA TRP A 2 -21.95 6.58 -5.16
C TRP A 2 -20.51 6.07 -4.97
N VAL A 3 -19.67 6.84 -4.26
CA VAL A 3 -18.25 6.50 -4.05
C VAL A 3 -18.07 5.17 -3.31
N VAL A 4 -18.98 4.85 -2.37
CA VAL A 4 -18.84 3.62 -1.57
C VAL A 4 -19.11 2.35 -2.38
N LEU A 5 -20.02 2.44 -3.35
CA LEU A 5 -20.36 1.32 -4.23
C LEU A 5 -19.24 0.99 -5.22
N LEU A 6 -18.32 1.93 -5.46
CA LEU A 6 -17.14 1.70 -6.32
C LEU A 6 -16.03 0.94 -5.59
N TRP A 7 -15.95 1.01 -4.27
CA TRP A 7 -14.84 0.42 -3.50
C TRP A 7 -14.63 -1.08 -3.76
N PRO A 8 -15.65 -1.95 -3.82
CA PRO A 8 -15.44 -3.36 -4.15
C PRO A 8 -14.85 -3.57 -5.55
N LEU A 9 -15.29 -2.76 -6.53
CA LEU A 9 -14.79 -2.83 -7.91
C LEU A 9 -13.33 -2.36 -7.99
N LEU A 10 -13.01 -1.23 -7.36
CA LEU A 10 -11.64 -0.70 -7.30
C LEU A 10 -10.71 -1.66 -6.54
N ALA A 11 -11.18 -2.25 -5.44
CA ALA A 11 -10.43 -3.27 -4.71
C ALA A 11 -10.16 -4.52 -5.56
N LEU A 12 -11.12 -4.96 -6.37
CA LEU A 12 -10.95 -6.11 -7.26
C LEU A 12 -9.94 -5.81 -8.38
N LEU A 13 -10.00 -4.61 -8.97
CA LEU A 13 -9.03 -4.16 -9.98
C LEU A 13 -7.61 -4.07 -9.39
N ASP A 14 -7.48 -3.46 -8.21
CA ASP A 14 -6.21 -3.37 -7.47
C ASP A 14 -5.66 -4.76 -7.12
N PHE A 15 -6.52 -5.67 -6.67
CA PHE A 15 -6.14 -7.05 -6.37
C PHE A 15 -5.62 -7.78 -7.62
N GLY A 16 -6.32 -7.69 -8.74
CA GLY A 16 -5.89 -8.29 -10.00
C GLY A 16 -4.52 -7.77 -10.46
N PHE A 17 -4.33 -6.45 -10.41
CA PHE A 17 -3.04 -5.84 -10.77
C PHE A 17 -1.93 -6.15 -9.75
N THR A 18 -2.27 -6.27 -8.47
CA THR A 18 -1.34 -6.71 -7.41
C THR A 18 -0.82 -8.12 -7.68
N VAL A 19 -1.70 -9.08 -7.99
CA VAL A 19 -1.29 -10.44 -8.36
C VAL A 19 -0.38 -10.43 -9.59
N LEU A 20 -0.74 -9.66 -10.62
CA LEU A 20 0.08 -9.48 -11.81
C LEU A 20 1.48 -8.93 -11.46
N ALA A 21 1.55 -7.87 -10.65
CA ALA A 21 2.80 -7.26 -10.22
C ALA A 21 3.69 -8.24 -9.44
N MET A 22 3.10 -9.09 -8.60
CA MET A 22 3.85 -10.08 -7.83
C MET A 22 4.43 -11.19 -8.70
N LEU A 23 3.66 -11.67 -9.68
CA LEU A 23 4.13 -12.69 -10.62
C LEU A 23 5.23 -12.14 -11.55
N LEU A 24 5.09 -10.89 -11.98
CA LEU A 24 6.04 -10.23 -12.88
C LEU A 24 7.24 -9.60 -12.17
N ALA A 25 7.30 -9.57 -10.83
CA ALA A 25 8.34 -8.88 -10.09
C ALA A 25 9.78 -9.24 -10.51
N PRO A 26 10.15 -10.53 -10.70
CA PRO A 26 11.49 -10.90 -11.18
C PRO A 26 11.81 -10.33 -12.57
N LEU A 27 10.82 -10.27 -13.46
CA LEU A 27 10.97 -9.75 -14.81
C LEU A 27 11.05 -8.21 -14.80
N ILE A 28 10.17 -7.55 -14.05
CA ILE A 28 10.14 -6.09 -13.88
C ILE A 28 11.47 -5.57 -13.33
N ALA A 29 12.07 -6.28 -12.37
CA ALA A 29 13.35 -5.92 -11.78
C ALA A 29 14.53 -5.86 -12.79
N LEU A 30 14.41 -6.50 -13.96
CA LEU A 30 15.42 -6.41 -15.02
C LEU A 30 15.41 -5.06 -15.76
N PHE A 31 14.31 -4.30 -15.65
CA PHE A 31 14.15 -3.01 -16.31
C PHE A 31 14.53 -1.83 -15.43
N VAL A 32 15.05 -2.07 -14.22
CA VAL A 32 15.48 -1.00 -13.32
C VAL A 32 16.73 -0.33 -13.88
N HIS A 33 16.64 0.98 -14.09
CA HIS A 33 17.74 1.80 -14.59
C HIS A 33 18.79 2.01 -13.49
N SER A 34 19.94 2.57 -13.88
CA SER A 34 21.05 2.87 -12.95
C SER A 34 20.70 3.89 -11.86
N ASP A 35 19.66 4.69 -12.08
CA ASP A 35 19.12 5.64 -11.09
C ASP A 35 18.21 4.96 -10.05
N GLY A 36 17.93 3.66 -10.19
CA GLY A 36 17.07 2.87 -9.31
C GLY A 36 15.59 2.94 -9.66
N TYR A 37 15.21 3.55 -10.78
CA TYR A 37 13.82 3.67 -11.20
C TYR A 37 13.48 2.77 -12.40
N LEU A 38 12.20 2.42 -12.50
CA LEU A 38 11.62 1.77 -13.67
C LEU A 38 11.38 2.81 -14.79
N PRO A 39 11.40 2.39 -16.07
CA PRO A 39 10.99 3.25 -17.17
C PRO A 39 9.53 3.69 -16.98
N ARG A 40 9.20 4.88 -17.51
CA ARG A 40 7.88 5.49 -17.31
C ARG A 40 6.70 4.59 -17.69
N CYS A 41 6.84 3.67 -18.65
CA CYS A 41 5.76 2.73 -18.99
C CYS A 41 5.46 1.68 -17.91
N LEU A 42 6.39 1.44 -16.99
CA LEU A 42 6.26 0.47 -15.88
C LEU A 42 6.02 1.16 -14.53
N TRP A 43 5.72 2.46 -14.51
CA TRP A 43 5.56 3.24 -13.29
C TRP A 43 4.49 2.70 -12.33
N TRP A 44 3.45 2.06 -12.88
CA TRP A 44 2.38 1.42 -12.09
C TRP A 44 2.87 0.31 -11.16
N PHE A 45 4.01 -0.31 -11.47
CA PHE A 45 4.62 -1.32 -10.61
C PHE A 45 5.47 -0.68 -9.50
N GLN A 46 6.02 0.51 -9.73
CA GLN A 46 6.90 1.18 -8.78
C GLN A 46 6.16 1.81 -7.60
N THR A 47 6.84 1.98 -6.48
CA THR A 47 6.36 2.83 -5.38
C THR A 47 6.58 4.31 -5.74
N PRO A 48 5.55 5.20 -5.66
CA PRO A 48 5.69 6.59 -6.11
C PRO A 48 6.75 7.42 -5.37
N ASP A 49 6.96 7.13 -4.08
CA ASP A 49 7.84 7.85 -3.16
C ASP A 49 9.19 7.14 -2.93
N SER A 50 9.51 6.10 -3.70
CA SER A 50 10.75 5.36 -3.53
C SER A 50 11.32 4.78 -4.82
N ARG A 51 12.64 4.75 -4.90
CA ARG A 51 13.37 3.88 -5.84
C ARG A 51 13.08 2.40 -5.57
N MET A 52 13.45 1.56 -6.54
CA MET A 52 13.27 0.10 -6.49
C MET A 52 14.18 -0.58 -5.45
N ASP A 53 15.21 0.10 -4.96
CA ASP A 53 15.99 -0.36 -3.80
C ASP A 53 15.26 -0.18 -2.45
N GLY A 54 14.14 0.55 -2.43
CA GLY A 54 13.35 0.82 -1.24
C GLY A 54 13.97 1.80 -0.25
N CYS A 55 15.11 2.41 -0.57
CA CYS A 55 15.88 3.19 0.40
C CYS A 55 15.23 4.52 0.77
N ASP A 56 14.49 5.14 -0.14
CA ASP A 56 13.78 6.39 0.13
C ASP A 56 12.45 6.14 0.89
N GLY A 57 11.88 4.93 0.75
CA GLY A 57 10.61 4.54 1.39
C GLY A 57 10.74 3.78 2.73
N ASP A 58 11.85 3.08 2.97
CA ASP A 58 12.10 2.36 4.23
C ASP A 58 13.60 2.17 4.52
N ALA A 59 14.13 3.00 5.42
CA ALA A 59 15.52 2.92 5.87
C ALA A 59 15.92 1.56 6.46
N ASN A 60 14.99 0.84 7.12
CA ASN A 60 15.30 -0.49 7.67
C ASN A 60 15.41 -1.55 6.58
N PHE A 61 14.63 -1.41 5.50
CA PHE A 61 14.77 -2.28 4.33
C PHE A 61 16.14 -2.07 3.68
N CYS A 62 16.53 -0.82 3.48
CA CYS A 62 17.84 -0.44 2.94
C CYS A 62 19.01 -0.94 3.80
N ALA A 63 18.89 -0.85 5.12
CA ALA A 63 19.93 -1.30 6.05
C ALA A 63 20.16 -2.83 6.01
N THR A 64 19.18 -3.60 5.54
CA THR A 64 19.20 -5.07 5.54
C THR A 64 19.39 -5.67 4.14
N HIS A 65 19.29 -4.87 3.08
CA HIS A 65 19.38 -5.33 1.70
C HIS A 65 20.31 -4.45 0.87
N LYS A 66 21.32 -5.06 0.25
CA LYS A 66 22.19 -4.37 -0.71
C LYS A 66 21.44 -4.15 -2.02
N ALA A 67 21.51 -2.95 -2.59
CA ALA A 67 20.89 -2.65 -3.89
C ALA A 67 21.36 -3.65 -4.97
N GLY A 68 20.40 -4.12 -5.77
CA GLY A 68 20.61 -5.14 -6.79
C GLY A 68 19.31 -5.83 -7.18
N TRP A 69 19.38 -6.65 -8.23
CA TRP A 69 18.20 -7.27 -8.83
C TRP A 69 17.28 -7.94 -7.82
N TRP A 70 17.82 -8.75 -6.91
CA TRP A 70 16.99 -9.46 -5.92
C TRP A 70 16.30 -8.53 -4.93
N THR A 71 16.99 -7.45 -4.51
CA THR A 71 16.41 -6.43 -3.64
C THR A 71 15.25 -5.71 -4.33
N TYR A 72 15.33 -5.48 -5.64
CA TYR A 72 14.23 -4.89 -6.41
C TYR A 72 13.02 -5.83 -6.45
N VAL A 73 13.23 -7.14 -6.59
CA VAL A 73 12.15 -8.15 -6.51
C VAL A 73 11.51 -8.14 -5.13
N LEU A 74 12.32 -8.14 -4.06
CA LEU A 74 11.84 -8.12 -2.68
C LEU A 74 11.04 -6.85 -2.37
N TRP A 75 11.52 -5.69 -2.84
CA TRP A 75 10.80 -4.43 -2.69
C TRP A 75 9.46 -4.46 -3.43
N GLN A 76 9.45 -4.98 -4.65
CA GLN A 76 8.25 -5.13 -5.47
C GLN A 76 7.22 -6.07 -4.81
N TRP A 77 7.65 -7.17 -4.18
CA TRP A 77 6.76 -8.06 -3.43
C TRP A 77 6.25 -7.44 -2.13
N ARG A 78 7.02 -6.54 -1.53
CA ARG A 78 6.59 -5.79 -0.35
C ARG A 78 5.55 -4.72 -0.69
N ASN A 79 5.73 -4.03 -1.82
CA ASN A 79 4.88 -2.95 -2.29
C ASN A 79 4.40 -3.22 -3.74
N PRO A 80 3.67 -4.32 -3.98
CA PRO A 80 3.23 -4.66 -5.31
C PRO A 80 2.22 -3.61 -5.79
N ALA A 81 2.31 -3.26 -7.07
CA ALA A 81 1.34 -2.36 -7.72
C ALA A 81 1.20 -0.97 -7.09
N ALA A 82 2.14 -0.50 -6.26
CA ALA A 82 1.94 0.71 -5.45
C ALA A 82 1.57 1.95 -6.28
N GLY A 83 2.20 2.15 -7.44
CA GLY A 83 1.87 3.23 -8.37
C GLY A 83 0.48 3.08 -9.00
N PHE A 84 0.08 1.85 -9.32
CA PHE A 84 -1.28 1.55 -9.79
C PHE A 84 -2.32 1.81 -8.71
N SER A 85 -2.09 1.34 -7.49
CA SER A 85 -2.98 1.57 -6.35
C SER A 85 -3.19 3.07 -6.11
N GLU A 86 -2.11 3.86 -6.19
CA GLU A 86 -2.17 5.32 -6.06
C GLU A 86 -2.93 5.99 -7.21
N TRP A 87 -2.71 5.55 -8.44
CA TRP A 87 -3.45 6.03 -9.61
C TRP A 87 -4.95 5.73 -9.55
N LEU A 88 -5.30 4.52 -9.08
CA LEU A 88 -6.67 4.05 -8.96
C LEU A 88 -7.40 4.64 -7.74
N GLY A 89 -6.63 5.15 -6.77
CA GLY A 89 -7.13 5.66 -5.51
C GLY A 89 -8.06 6.87 -5.67
N ILE A 90 -8.90 7.07 -4.66
CA ILE A 90 -9.83 8.20 -4.62
C ILE A 90 -9.28 9.26 -3.67
N GLY A 91 -9.07 10.47 -4.19
CA GLY A 91 -8.69 11.63 -3.37
C GLY A 91 -9.85 12.10 -2.50
N PHE A 92 -9.55 12.52 -1.28
CA PHE A 92 -10.52 13.13 -0.38
C PHE A 92 -9.94 14.42 0.22
N ASP A 93 -10.81 15.41 0.48
CA ASP A 93 -10.42 16.57 1.27
C ASP A 93 -10.44 16.19 2.76
N PRO A 94 -9.27 16.12 3.42
CA PRO A 94 -9.20 15.66 4.79
C PRO A 94 -9.90 16.61 5.77
N LEU A 95 -10.09 17.89 5.41
CA LEU A 95 -10.79 18.86 6.26
C LEU A 95 -12.30 18.59 6.36
N THR A 96 -12.84 17.84 5.41
CA THR A 96 -14.28 17.49 5.37
C THR A 96 -14.57 16.12 5.97
N LEU A 97 -13.54 15.31 6.21
CA LEU A 97 -13.67 13.95 6.69
C LEU A 97 -13.65 13.89 8.22
N LYS A 98 -14.70 13.29 8.79
CA LYS A 98 -14.71 12.79 10.16
C LYS A 98 -14.30 11.32 10.16
N LEU A 99 -13.19 11.03 10.86
CA LEU A 99 -12.71 9.67 11.06
C LEU A 99 -13.38 9.02 12.27
N ILE A 100 -13.74 7.75 12.11
CA ILE A 100 -14.31 6.90 13.14
C ILE A 100 -13.50 5.60 13.17
N LYS A 101 -13.03 5.18 14.34
CA LYS A 101 -12.26 3.95 14.52
C LYS A 101 -13.04 2.97 15.38
N HIS A 102 -13.06 1.72 14.95
CA HIS A 102 -13.59 0.58 15.71
C HIS A 102 -12.52 -0.52 15.75
N ASP A 103 -12.12 -0.92 16.95
CA ASP A 103 -11.12 -1.97 17.18
C ASP A 103 -11.81 -3.30 17.58
N TRP A 104 -11.21 -4.44 17.23
CA TRP A 104 -11.59 -5.77 17.72
C TRP A 104 -10.37 -6.67 17.90
N VAL A 105 -10.57 -7.85 18.48
CA VAL A 105 -9.48 -8.81 18.70
C VAL A 105 -8.90 -9.25 17.35
N GLY A 106 -7.66 -8.82 17.06
CA GLY A 106 -6.93 -9.19 15.84
C GLY A 106 -7.21 -8.33 14.61
N GLY A 107 -7.84 -7.16 14.74
CA GLY A 107 -8.06 -6.23 13.62
C GLY A 107 -8.66 -4.88 14.00
N TYR A 108 -8.86 -4.03 12.98
CA TYR A 108 -9.55 -2.73 13.13
C TYR A 108 -10.29 -2.32 11.85
N LEU A 109 -11.28 -1.46 12.03
CA LEU A 109 -12.07 -0.78 10.99
C LEU A 109 -11.96 0.73 11.22
N LEU A 110 -11.46 1.43 10.22
CA LEU A 110 -11.59 2.88 10.11
C LEU A 110 -12.71 3.20 9.14
N LEU A 111 -13.51 4.22 9.45
CA LEU A 111 -14.54 4.76 8.58
C LEU A 111 -14.28 6.26 8.42
N ALA A 112 -14.36 6.76 7.20
CA ALA A 112 -14.30 8.18 6.89
C ALA A 112 -15.66 8.61 6.35
N ARG A 113 -16.25 9.65 6.94
CA ARG A 113 -17.51 10.23 6.47
C ARG A 113 -17.43 11.76 6.41
N ASP A 114 -18.17 12.38 5.50
CA ASP A 114 -18.36 13.84 5.49
C ASP A 114 -19.84 14.19 5.76
N GLY A 115 -20.22 15.45 5.58
CA GLY A 115 -21.60 15.93 5.74
C GLY A 115 -22.63 15.27 4.81
N THR A 116 -22.19 14.49 3.81
CA THR A 116 -23.04 13.80 2.84
C THR A 116 -23.05 12.27 3.01
N GLY A 117 -22.29 11.74 3.97
CA GLY A 117 -22.29 10.33 4.34
C GLY A 117 -20.92 9.65 4.30
N LEU A 118 -20.93 8.31 4.28
CA LEU A 118 -19.71 7.49 4.27
C LEU A 118 -18.95 7.67 2.95
N ARG A 119 -17.62 7.82 3.05
CA ARG A 119 -16.70 8.10 1.95
C ARG A 119 -15.67 7.00 1.75
N ALA A 120 -15.11 6.48 2.83
CA ALA A 120 -14.10 5.43 2.78
C ALA A 120 -14.15 4.53 4.00
N PHE A 121 -13.53 3.36 3.90
CA PHE A 121 -13.31 2.48 5.03
C PHE A 121 -11.96 1.78 4.91
N GLU A 122 -11.30 1.52 6.04
CA GLU A 122 -10.12 0.66 6.12
C GLU A 122 -10.37 -0.51 7.05
N ILE A 123 -10.36 -1.73 6.53
CA ILE A 123 -10.32 -2.95 7.33
C ILE A 123 -8.90 -3.49 7.32
N SER A 124 -8.40 -3.99 8.45
CA SER A 124 -7.13 -4.72 8.51
C SER A 124 -7.29 -5.92 9.41
N HIS A 125 -7.03 -7.12 8.86
CA HIS A 125 -7.11 -8.38 9.61
C HIS A 125 -5.94 -9.31 9.27
N SER A 126 -5.33 -9.89 10.30
CA SER A 126 -4.28 -10.91 10.20
C SER A 126 -4.90 -12.29 9.94
N PRO A 127 -4.26 -13.20 9.17
CA PRO A 127 -2.90 -13.15 8.62
C PRO A 127 -2.78 -12.44 7.28
N TRP A 128 -3.88 -12.20 6.58
CA TRP A 128 -3.88 -11.81 5.16
C TRP A 128 -3.63 -10.33 4.88
N ASN A 129 -3.54 -9.49 5.92
CA ASN A 129 -3.28 -8.04 5.86
C ASN A 129 -4.00 -7.35 4.69
N LEU A 130 -5.27 -7.72 4.49
CA LEU A 130 -6.14 -7.11 3.50
C LEU A 130 -6.45 -5.70 3.99
N ARG A 131 -6.10 -4.68 3.20
CA ARG A 131 -6.39 -3.28 3.49
C ARG A 131 -7.12 -2.64 2.32
N ILE A 132 -8.43 -2.72 2.37
CA ILE A 132 -9.29 -1.94 1.47
C ILE A 132 -9.28 -0.52 2.03
N GLY A 133 -8.99 0.53 1.25
CA GLY A 133 -8.93 1.90 1.77
C GLY A 133 -7.70 2.25 2.64
N TRP A 134 -6.59 1.54 2.40
CA TRP A 134 -5.25 1.88 2.88
C TRP A 134 -4.93 3.37 2.67
N LYS A 135 -4.10 3.92 3.57
CA LYS A 135 -3.81 5.36 3.78
C LYS A 135 -4.89 6.12 4.57
N LEU A 136 -6.06 5.54 4.85
CA LEU A 136 -7.01 6.14 5.80
C LEU A 136 -6.43 6.16 7.23
N GLY A 137 -5.66 5.14 7.62
CA GLY A 137 -4.90 5.15 8.87
C GLY A 137 -3.83 6.24 8.97
N ASN A 138 -3.32 6.73 7.85
CA ASN A 138 -2.40 7.87 7.83
C ASN A 138 -3.14 9.17 8.14
N LEU A 139 -4.31 9.40 7.52
CA LEU A 139 -5.18 10.54 7.85
C LEU A 139 -5.59 10.58 9.33
N TYR A 140 -5.72 9.41 9.96
CA TYR A 140 -5.97 9.33 11.41
C TYR A 140 -4.79 9.81 12.26
N ARG A 141 -3.55 9.64 11.78
CA ARG A 141 -2.33 10.08 12.47
C ARG A 141 -1.97 11.52 12.14
N ASP A 142 -2.09 11.90 10.87
CA ASP A 142 -1.89 13.25 10.37
C ASP A 142 -3.10 13.67 9.50
N PRO A 143 -4.06 14.40 10.09
CA PRO A 143 -5.24 14.90 9.38
C PRO A 143 -4.95 15.93 8.29
N ARG A 144 -3.70 16.34 8.06
CA ARG A 144 -3.34 17.32 7.01
C ARG A 144 -2.80 16.64 5.75
N GLU A 145 -2.51 15.35 5.81
CA GLU A 145 -1.96 14.60 4.69
C GLU A 145 -2.98 14.54 3.54
N ARG A 146 -2.57 14.94 2.33
CA ARG A 146 -3.43 14.93 1.14
C ARG A 146 -3.05 13.75 0.27
N ILE A 147 -3.56 12.58 0.63
CA ILE A 147 -3.26 11.32 -0.04
C ILE A 147 -4.52 10.67 -0.58
N PRO A 148 -4.46 10.03 -1.76
CA PRO A 148 -5.55 9.21 -2.22
C PRO A 148 -5.70 8.02 -1.26
N ILE A 149 -6.95 7.66 -1.01
CA ILE A 149 -7.28 6.41 -0.33
C ILE A 149 -7.22 5.31 -1.38
N VAL A 150 -6.37 4.33 -1.13
CA VAL A 150 -6.00 3.29 -2.08
C VAL A 150 -6.34 1.91 -1.53
N HIS A 151 -6.30 0.89 -2.36
CA HIS A 151 -6.37 -0.49 -1.87
C HIS A 151 -4.97 -1.06 -1.75
N ARG A 152 -4.79 -1.96 -0.80
CA ARG A 152 -3.60 -2.80 -0.71
C ARG A 152 -4.03 -4.19 -0.27
N CYS A 153 -3.89 -5.14 -1.18
CA CYS A 153 -4.09 -6.55 -0.90
C CYS A 153 -2.73 -7.27 -0.92
N ASN A 154 -1.93 -7.15 0.14
CA ASN A 154 -0.65 -7.87 0.21
C ASN A 154 -0.69 -8.96 1.31
N PRO A 155 -0.95 -10.22 0.94
CA PRO A 155 -1.01 -11.34 1.89
C PRO A 155 0.34 -11.64 2.55
N PHE A 156 1.45 -11.12 2.01
CA PHE A 156 2.79 -11.28 2.55
C PHE A 156 3.26 -10.10 3.40
N SER A 157 2.47 -9.01 3.47
CA SER A 157 2.85 -7.79 4.20
C SER A 157 2.72 -7.89 5.72
N GLY A 158 2.62 -9.09 6.30
CA GLY A 158 2.46 -9.28 7.72
C GLY A 158 3.52 -8.53 8.51
N ARG A 159 3.12 -7.57 9.36
CA ARG A 159 4.00 -6.90 10.35
C ARG A 159 4.64 -7.86 11.35
N ASN A 160 4.31 -9.16 11.28
CA ASN A 160 4.72 -10.19 12.23
C ASN A 160 5.94 -11.02 11.83
N LEU A 161 6.59 -10.77 10.67
CA LEU A 161 7.85 -11.46 10.35
C LEU A 161 9.11 -10.71 10.81
N ALA A 162 9.06 -9.37 10.92
CA ALA A 162 10.20 -8.59 11.42
C ALA A 162 10.30 -8.59 12.96
N LEU A 163 9.18 -8.73 13.69
CA LEU A 163 9.17 -8.71 15.16
C LEU A 163 9.42 -10.08 15.81
N GLN A 164 9.39 -11.18 15.04
CA GLN A 164 9.74 -12.51 15.55
C GLN A 164 11.23 -12.83 15.46
N GLN A 165 12.01 -12.09 14.67
CA GLN A 165 13.47 -12.26 14.62
C GLN A 165 14.22 -11.47 15.71
N ILE A 166 13.59 -10.48 16.35
CA ILE A 166 14.19 -9.69 17.45
C ILE A 166 13.96 -10.35 18.83
N LYS A 167 13.11 -11.38 18.94
CA LYS A 167 12.89 -12.14 20.18
C LYS A 167 13.68 -13.45 20.27
N LYS A 168 14.67 -13.66 19.41
CA LYS A 168 15.55 -14.85 19.41
C LYS A 168 17.04 -14.51 19.32
N GLN A 169 17.47 -13.42 19.98
CA GLN A 169 18.85 -13.20 20.36
C GLN A 169 18.91 -12.85 21.84
#